data_AF-A0A1V4HN39-F1
#
_entry.id   AF-A0A1V4HN39-F1
#
_cell.length_a   1.000
_cell.length_b   1.000
_cell.length_c   1.000
_cell.angle_alpha   90.00
_cell.angle_beta   90.00
_cell.angle_gamma   90.00
#
_symmetry.space_group_name_H-M   'P 1'
#
loop_
_entity.id
_entity.type
_entity.pdbx_description
1 polymer ?
#
loop_
_entity_poly.entity_id
_entity_poly.type
_entity_poly.pdbx_seq_one_letter_code
_entity_poly.pdbx_strand_id
1 'polypeptide(L)'
;MMNFTISDWVMAATNEDELIHGYVESIDTRQGTARIYVIASDHDAAIGKVIEVVHHDVKKLPIAAFDIEEQVKSLIDVALAARDKEWFAELFEELIHIKHNVSNRLEQNLLPISYHNRLGVDQF
;
A
#
# COMPACT_ATOMS: atom_id res chain seq x y z
N MET A 1 -8.89 14.84 -13.13
CA MET A 1 -9.09 15.19 -11.70
C MET A 1 -7.84 14.74 -10.97
N MET A 2 -7.22 15.59 -10.15
CA MET A 2 -6.06 15.21 -9.35
C MET A 2 -6.47 14.19 -8.28
N ASN A 3 -5.72 13.10 -8.12
CA ASN A 3 -6.04 11.99 -7.22
C ASN A 3 -5.06 11.83 -6.05
N PHE A 4 -4.20 12.83 -5.83
CA PHE A 4 -3.22 12.89 -4.76
C PHE A 4 -3.30 14.23 -4.00
N THR A 5 -2.78 14.23 -2.79
CA THR A 5 -2.78 15.33 -1.84
C THR A 5 -1.38 15.53 -1.26
N ILE A 6 -1.14 16.63 -0.54
CA ILE A 6 0.13 16.86 0.15
C ILE A 6 0.36 15.72 1.15
N SER A 7 1.60 15.23 1.23
CA SER A 7 2.05 14.07 2.01
C SER A 7 1.68 12.70 1.44
N ASP A 8 0.96 12.61 0.32
CA ASP A 8 0.76 11.32 -0.34
C ASP A 8 2.07 10.79 -0.92
N TRP A 9 2.28 9.48 -0.79
CA TRP A 9 3.32 8.75 -1.51
C TRP A 9 2.96 8.64 -2.99
N VAL A 10 3.91 9.00 -3.84
CA VAL A 10 3.74 9.09 -5.28
C VAL A 10 4.96 8.56 -6.01
N MET A 11 4.72 8.13 -7.25
CA MET A 11 5.73 7.85 -8.26
C MET A 11 5.51 8.83 -9.41
N ALA A 12 6.58 9.36 -9.98
CA ALA A 12 6.50 10.25 -11.13
C ALA A 12 7.66 10.00 -12.10
N ALA A 13 7.42 10.29 -13.38
CA ALA A 13 8.48 10.43 -14.36
C ALA A 13 8.84 11.91 -14.50
N THR A 14 10.13 12.24 -14.53
CA THR A 14 10.58 13.60 -14.83
C THR A 14 10.63 13.83 -16.35
N ASN A 15 10.81 15.08 -16.76
CA ASN A 15 11.00 15.41 -18.18
C ASN A 15 12.27 14.79 -18.79
N GLU A 16 13.21 14.33 -17.96
CA GLU A 16 14.46 13.68 -18.37
C GLU A 16 14.34 12.15 -18.42
N ASP A 17 13.11 11.61 -18.39
CA ASP A 17 12.80 10.17 -18.35
C ASP A 17 13.34 9.46 -17.09
N GLU A 18 13.46 10.21 -16.00
CA GLU A 18 13.89 9.70 -14.69
C GLU A 18 12.69 9.24 -13.87
N LEU A 19 12.76 8.03 -13.29
CA LEU A 19 11.69 7.50 -12.45
C LEU A 19 11.94 7.79 -10.97
N ILE A 20 11.16 8.71 -10.41
CA ILE A 20 11.28 9.13 -9.01
C ILE A 20 10.16 8.56 -8.13
N HIS A 21 10.51 8.20 -6.90
CA HIS A 21 9.60 7.81 -5.83
C HIS A 21 9.77 8.76 -4.65
N GLY A 22 8.66 9.21 -4.08
CA GLY A 22 8.72 10.19 -3.01
C GLY A 22 7.35 10.53 -2.44
N TYR A 23 7.30 11.64 -1.72
CA TYR A 23 6.05 12.21 -1.21
C TYR A 23 5.82 13.61 -1.74
N VAL A 24 4.54 14.00 -1.84
CA VAL A 24 4.15 15.34 -2.31
C VAL A 24 4.46 16.37 -1.23
N GLU A 25 5.43 17.25 -1.47
CA GLU A 25 5.76 18.39 -0.60
C GLU A 25 4.74 19.52 -0.77
N SER A 26 4.42 19.88 -2.02
CA SER A 26 3.44 20.93 -2.32
C SER A 26 2.84 20.78 -3.70
N ILE A 27 1.69 21.43 -3.93
CA ILE A 27 0.95 21.36 -5.19
C ILE A 27 0.72 22.78 -5.71
N ASP A 28 1.15 23.07 -6.94
CA ASP A 28 0.80 24.29 -7.66
C ASP A 28 -0.34 24.01 -8.63
N THR A 29 -1.55 24.39 -8.24
CA THR A 29 -2.76 24.23 -9.06
C THR A 29 -2.85 25.23 -10.22
N ARG A 30 -2.08 26.32 -10.19
CA ARG A 30 -2.05 27.33 -11.26
C ARG A 30 -1.17 26.86 -12.41
N GLN A 31 -0.02 26.27 -12.08
CA GLN A 31 0.93 25.76 -13.06
C GLN A 31 0.67 24.30 -13.47
N GLY A 32 -0.16 23.57 -12.71
CA GLY A 32 -0.43 22.17 -13.01
C GLY A 32 0.74 21.25 -12.62
N THR A 33 1.52 21.64 -11.61
CA THR A 33 2.73 20.93 -11.17
C THR A 33 2.69 20.56 -9.69
N ALA A 34 3.40 19.49 -9.34
CA ALA A 34 3.58 19.05 -7.96
C ALA A 34 5.08 19.00 -7.65
N ARG A 35 5.43 19.42 -6.43
CA ARG A 35 6.79 19.31 -5.90
C ARG A 35 6.87 18.03 -5.09
N ILE A 36 7.78 17.14 -5.47
CA ILE A 36 7.97 15.82 -4.86
C ILE A 36 9.34 15.81 -4.19
N TYR A 37 9.37 15.44 -2.91
CA TYR A 37 10.62 15.14 -2.22
C TYR A 37 11.02 13.69 -2.51
N VAL A 38 12.17 13.51 -3.16
CA VAL A 38 12.61 12.22 -3.70
C VAL A 38 13.28 11.37 -2.61
N ILE A 39 12.78 10.15 -2.42
CA ILE A 39 13.31 9.15 -1.49
C ILE A 39 14.08 8.04 -2.24
N ALA A 40 13.66 7.72 -3.46
CA ALA A 40 14.36 6.78 -4.33
C ALA A 40 14.22 7.21 -5.79
N SER A 41 15.26 6.99 -6.58
CA SER A 41 15.29 7.25 -8.01
C SER A 41 16.19 6.24 -8.72
N ASP A 42 15.99 6.05 -10.02
CA ASP A 42 16.96 5.39 -10.90
C ASP A 42 18.18 6.29 -11.22
N HIS A 43 18.11 7.58 -10.88
CA HIS A 43 19.23 8.51 -10.91
C HIS A 43 19.58 9.01 -9.50
N ASP A 44 20.67 8.49 -8.93
CA ASP A 44 21.09 8.76 -7.54
C ASP A 44 21.19 10.26 -7.19
N ALA A 45 21.51 11.11 -8.16
CA ALA A 45 21.66 12.54 -7.89
C ALA A 45 20.34 13.24 -7.55
N ALA A 46 19.18 12.64 -7.80
CA ALA A 46 17.89 13.20 -7.41
C ALA A 46 17.48 12.90 -5.98
N ILE A 47 18.05 11.86 -5.35
CA ILE A 47 17.67 11.43 -4.01
C ILE A 47 17.92 12.57 -3.00
N GLY A 48 16.92 12.86 -2.17
CA GLY A 48 16.96 13.96 -1.19
C GLY A 48 16.72 15.35 -1.75
N LYS A 49 16.39 15.47 -3.04
CA LYS A 49 16.00 16.75 -3.67
C LYS A 49 14.49 16.87 -3.80
N VAL A 50 14.04 18.11 -3.98
CA VAL A 50 12.67 18.41 -4.39
C VAL A 50 12.66 18.63 -5.90
N ILE A 51 11.86 17.84 -6.60
CA ILE A 51 11.70 17.93 -8.05
C ILE A 51 10.26 18.34 -8.37
N GLU A 52 10.12 19.27 -9.31
CA GLU A 52 8.83 19.70 -9.83
C GLU A 52 8.46 18.87 -11.05
N VAL A 53 7.27 18.24 -11.00
CA VAL A 53 6.74 17.39 -12.07
C VAL A 53 5.32 17.79 -12.42
N VAL A 54 4.90 17.52 -13.66
CA VAL A 54 3.55 17.86 -14.11
C VAL A 54 2.53 16.89 -13.51
N HIS A 55 1.36 17.36 -13.12
CA HIS A 55 0.34 16.55 -12.43
C HIS A 55 -0.06 15.26 -13.16
N HIS A 56 0.04 15.23 -14.49
CA HIS A 56 -0.36 14.07 -15.29
C HIS A 56 0.64 12.90 -15.20
N ASP A 57 1.90 13.18 -14.83
CA ASP A 57 2.95 12.18 -14.67
C ASP A 57 2.99 11.63 -13.25
N VAL A 58 2.29 12.28 -12.30
CA VAL A 58 2.23 11.86 -10.91
C VAL A 58 1.18 10.76 -10.74
N LYS A 59 1.64 9.61 -10.25
CA LYS A 59 0.80 8.48 -9.88
C LYS A 59 0.85 8.30 -8.37
N LYS A 60 -0.31 8.42 -7.71
CA LYS A 60 -0.45 8.04 -6.30
C LYS A 60 -0.11 6.56 -6.13
N LEU A 61 0.81 6.27 -5.24
CA LEU A 61 1.12 4.89 -4.89
C LEU A 61 -0.04 4.33 -4.08
N PRO A 62 -0.51 3.11 -4.39
CA PRO A 62 -1.50 2.46 -3.57
C PRO A 62 -0.92 2.26 -2.18
N ILE A 63 -1.67 2.69 -1.17
CA ILE A 63 -1.39 2.26 0.20
C ILE A 63 -1.69 0.76 0.18
N ALA A 64 -0.64 -0.06 0.25
CA ALA A 64 -0.81 -1.51 0.34
C ALA A 64 -1.70 -1.78 1.56
N ALA A 65 -2.86 -2.39 1.33
CA ALA A 65 -3.63 -2.94 2.42
C ALA A 65 -2.77 -4.04 3.04
N PHE A 66 -2.65 -4.05 4.37
CA PHE A 66 -1.76 -4.96 5.08
C PHE A 66 -2.37 -6.37 5.16
N ASP A 67 -2.79 -6.94 4.03
CA ASP A 67 -3.64 -8.14 4.02
C ASP A 67 -2.87 -9.43 4.31
N ILE A 68 -1.54 -9.33 4.45
CA ILE A 68 -0.61 -10.44 4.65
C ILE A 68 0.00 -10.36 6.05
N GLU A 69 -0.21 -11.41 6.84
CA GLU A 69 0.24 -11.49 8.23
C GLU A 69 1.77 -11.24 8.37
N GLU A 70 2.58 -11.78 7.46
CA GLU A 70 4.03 -11.55 7.47
C GLU A 70 4.43 -10.07 7.26
N GLN A 71 3.66 -9.32 6.47
CA GLN A 71 3.97 -7.89 6.23
C GLN A 71 3.74 -7.07 7.49
N VAL A 72 2.63 -7.29 8.19
CA VAL A 72 2.33 -6.62 9.46
C VAL A 72 3.37 -6.96 10.52
N LYS A 73 3.77 -8.23 10.63
CA LYS A 73 4.83 -8.65 11.57
C LYS A 73 6.16 -7.94 11.31
N SER A 74 6.57 -7.85 10.05
CA SER A 74 7.79 -7.13 9.67
C SER A 74 7.72 -5.67 10.11
N LEU A 75 6.58 -5.00 9.94
CA LEU A 75 6.39 -3.61 10.38
C LEU A 75 6.35 -3.47 11.90
N ILE A 76 5.80 -4.46 12.62
CA ILE A 76 5.85 -4.50 14.09
C ILE A 76 7.31 -4.50 14.57
N ASP A 77 8.18 -5.28 13.95
CA ASP A 77 9.61 -5.30 14.30
C ASP A 77 10.26 -3.93 14.08
N VAL A 78 9.89 -3.22 13.00
CA VAL A 78 10.34 -1.84 12.75
C VAL A 78 9.82 -0.88 13.81
N ALA A 79 8.53 -0.95 14.19
CA ALA A 79 7.94 -0.10 15.21
C ALA A 79 8.62 -0.30 16.58
N LEU A 80 8.91 -1.55 16.94
CA LEU A 80 9.66 -1.90 18.14
C LEU A 80 11.09 -1.35 18.10
N ALA A 81 11.77 -1.46 16.96
CA ALA A 81 13.12 -0.90 16.78
C ALA A 81 13.13 0.64 16.90
N ALA A 82 12.11 1.30 16.36
CA ALA A 82 11.91 2.75 16.45
C ALA A 82 11.43 3.21 17.84
N ARG A 83 11.01 2.28 18.72
CA ARG A 83 10.37 2.54 20.02
C ARG A 83 9.08 3.35 19.90
N ASP A 84 8.37 3.17 18.80
CA ASP A 84 7.10 3.83 18.54
C ASP A 84 5.94 2.98 19.09
N LYS A 85 5.43 3.38 20.24
CA LYS A 85 4.37 2.65 20.93
C LYS A 85 3.01 2.81 20.25
N GLU A 86 2.72 3.98 19.70
CA GLU A 86 1.43 4.26 19.06
C GLU A 86 1.33 3.47 17.77
N TRP A 87 2.38 3.53 16.94
CA TRP A 87 2.44 2.78 15.69
C TRP A 87 2.44 1.25 15.92
N PHE A 88 3.12 0.76 16.97
CA PHE A 88 3.04 -0.65 17.34
C PHE A 88 1.60 -1.08 17.68
N ALA A 89 0.85 -0.25 18.43
CA ALA A 89 -0.51 -0.58 18.84
C ALA A 89 -1.44 -0.70 17.62
N GLU A 90 -1.34 0.23 16.68
CA GLU A 90 -2.10 0.19 15.41
C GLU A 90 -1.81 -1.08 14.61
N LEU A 91 -0.53 -1.43 14.43
CA LEU A 91 -0.13 -2.63 13.70
C LEU A 91 -0.56 -3.92 14.41
N PHE A 92 -0.55 -3.92 15.74
CA PHE A 92 -0.98 -5.09 16.52
C PHE A 92 -2.49 -5.31 16.42
N GLU A 93 -3.30 -4.25 16.42
CA GLU A 93 -4.73 -4.34 16.15
C GLU A 93 -5.01 -4.90 14.75
N GLU A 94 -4.30 -4.39 13.73
CA GLU A 94 -4.41 -4.89 12.35
C GLU A 94 -4.05 -6.39 12.25
N LEU A 95 -3.00 -6.82 12.96
CA LEU A 95 -2.60 -8.24 13.02
C LEU A 95 -3.73 -9.12 13.59
N ILE A 96 -4.44 -8.65 14.61
CA ILE A 96 -5.59 -9.36 15.18
C ILE A 96 -6.73 -9.44 14.16
N HIS A 97 -7.02 -8.34 13.45
CA HIS A 97 -8.06 -8.30 12.42
C HIS A 97 -7.78 -9.30 11.29
N ILE A 98 -6.54 -9.39 10.80
CA ILE A 98 -6.14 -10.34 9.76
C ILE A 98 -6.35 -11.78 10.23
N LYS A 99 -5.91 -12.12 11.45
CA LYS A 99 -6.07 -13.46 12.02
C LYS A 99 -7.55 -13.86 12.15
N HIS A 100 -8.38 -12.93 12.61
CA HIS A 100 -9.82 -13.16 12.73
C HIS A 100 -10.50 -13.36 11.36
N ASN A 101 -10.10 -12.58 10.35
CA ASN A 101 -10.59 -12.74 8.98
C ASN A 101 -10.18 -14.07 8.33
N VAL A 102 -9.00 -14.60 8.68
CA VAL A 102 -8.58 -15.95 8.24
C VAL A 102 -9.45 -17.01 8.91
N SER A 103 -9.68 -16.94 10.22
CA SER A 103 -10.58 -17.88 10.93
C SER A 103 -12.00 -17.89 10.36
N ASN A 104 -12.60 -16.73 10.11
CA ASN A 104 -13.95 -16.64 9.52
C ASN A 104 -14.02 -17.25 8.11
N ARG A 105 -12.97 -17.08 7.28
CA ARG A 105 -12.90 -17.72 5.95
C ARG A 105 -12.83 -19.24 6.05
N LEU A 106 -12.18 -19.79 7.07
CA LEU A 106 -12.15 -21.23 7.30
C LEU A 106 -13.53 -21.75 7.74
N GLU A 107 -14.24 -21.02 8.60
CA GLU A 107 -15.59 -21.38 9.05
C GLU A 107 -16.64 -21.31 7.93
N GLN A 108 -16.57 -20.31 7.05
CA GLN A 108 -17.49 -20.19 5.91
C GLN A 108 -17.30 -21.29 4.85
N ASN A 109 -16.08 -21.81 4.71
CA ASN A 109 -15.79 -22.97 3.85
C ASN A 109 -16.23 -24.32 4.45
N LEU A 110 -16.66 -24.35 5.71
CA LEU A 110 -17.22 -25.54 6.37
C LEU A 110 -18.74 -25.67 6.20
N LEU A 111 -19.41 -24.75 5.50
CA LEU A 111 -20.78 -24.97 5.06
C LEU A 111 -20.79 -26.19 4.12
N PRO A 112 -21.63 -27.21 4.38
CA PRO A 112 -21.57 -28.45 3.61
C PRO A 112 -21.90 -28.14 2.15
N ILE A 113 -20.89 -28.22 1.30
CA ILE A 113 -21.06 -28.22 -0.14
C ILE A 113 -21.92 -29.46 -0.42
N SER A 114 -23.21 -29.27 -0.66
CA SER A 114 -24.07 -30.34 -1.15
C SER A 114 -23.52 -30.72 -2.53
N TYR A 115 -22.72 -31.79 -2.58
CA TYR A 115 -22.32 -32.41 -3.83
C TYR A 115 -23.57 -33.04 -4.45
N HIS A 116 -24.32 -32.27 -5.24
CA HIS A 116 -25.26 -32.86 -6.18
C HIS A 116 -24.45 -33.51 -7.29
N ASN A 117 -24.13 -34.78 -7.08
CA ASN A 117 -23.34 -35.57 -8.02
C ASN A 117 -24.19 -35.78 -9.29
N ARG A 118 -23.77 -35.19 -10.42
CA ARG A 118 -24.53 -35.22 -11.69
C ARG A 118 -24.55 -36.58 -12.40
N LEU A 119 -23.98 -37.62 -11.77
CA LEU A 119 -23.93 -38.96 -12.32
C LEU A 119 -25.00 -39.90 -11.76
N GLY A 120 -25.89 -39.43 -10.88
CA GLY A 120 -27.05 -40.22 -10.45
C GLY A 120 -26.66 -41.56 -9.83
N VAL A 121 -25.69 -41.56 -8.92
CA VAL A 121 -25.40 -42.73 -8.10
C VAL A 121 -25.35 -42.26 -6.65
N ASP A 122 -26.50 -42.36 -6.00
CA ASP A 122 -26.56 -42.35 -4.54
C ASP A 122 -25.94 -43.67 -4.07
N GLN A 123 -24.86 -43.59 -3.29
CA GLN A 123 -24.41 -44.72 -2.50
C GLN A 123 -24.96 -44.58 -1.08
N PHE A 124 -25.62 -45.67 -0.68
CA PHE A 124 -26.39 -45.96 0.53
C PHE A 124 -25.87 -45.38 1.85
#